data_AF-A0A8X6F667-F1
#
_entry.id   AF-A0A8X6F667-F1
#
_cell.length_a   1.000
_cell.length_b   1.000
_cell.length_c   1.000
_cell.angle_alpha   90.00
_cell.angle_beta   90.00
_cell.angle_gamma   90.00
#
_symmetry.space_group_name_H-M   'P 1'
#
loop_
_entity.id
_entity.type
_entity.pdbx_description
1 polymer ?
#
loop_
_entity_poly.entity_id
_entity_poly.type
_entity_poly.pdbx_seq_one_letter_code
_entity_poly.pdbx_strand_id
1 'polypeptide(L)'
;MDDLLRLGISPSYCHVMTNRKTHLPMPLFLVSLPSNEDNRNIYNISDVCSVKVTVEILNKKPGPAQCYRCQGFFHNSRYCTRNPRCLKCGKPHLTRDLRRLYQKIRHAVTAKANTLQISWAARTIL
;
A
#
# COMPACT_ATOMS: atom_id res chain seq x y z
N MET A 1 13.88 -25.89 -2.46
CA MET A 1 14.69 -25.74 -3.69
C MET A 1 14.80 -27.09 -4.39
N ASP A 2 15.10 -28.16 -3.65
CA ASP A 2 15.30 -29.51 -4.18
C ASP A 2 14.12 -30.06 -4.98
N ASP A 3 12.89 -29.70 -4.60
CA ASP A 3 11.69 -30.17 -5.30
C ASP A 3 11.55 -29.62 -6.71
N LEU A 4 12.02 -28.39 -6.96
CA LEU A 4 12.06 -27.82 -8.30
C LEU A 4 13.19 -28.44 -9.14
N LEU A 5 14.31 -28.80 -8.51
CA LEU A 5 15.41 -29.50 -9.17
C LEU A 5 14.99 -30.89 -9.65
N ARG A 6 14.15 -31.59 -8.88
CA ARG A 6 13.56 -32.88 -9.30
C ARG A 6 12.67 -32.77 -10.54
N LEU A 7 12.10 -31.59 -10.78
CA LEU A 7 11.29 -31.29 -11.96
C LEU A 7 12.14 -30.81 -13.15
N GLY A 8 13.46 -30.85 -13.04
CA GLY A 8 14.39 -30.38 -14.08
C GLY A 8 14.54 -28.86 -14.14
N ILE A 9 13.99 -28.13 -13.16
CA ILE A 9 14.06 -26.66 -13.13
C ILE A 9 15.18 -26.24 -12.19
N SER A 10 16.08 -25.40 -12.69
CA SER A 10 17.22 -24.86 -11.93
C SER A 10 16.99 -23.38 -11.58
N PRO A 11 16.32 -23.09 -10.43
CA PRO A 11 16.09 -21.72 -9.99
C PRO A 11 17.37 -21.05 -9.47
N SER A 12 17.64 -19.81 -9.91
CA SER A 12 18.74 -18.99 -9.39
C SER A 12 18.47 -18.49 -7.98
N TYR A 13 17.21 -18.18 -7.68
CA TYR A 13 16.80 -17.60 -6.40
C TYR A 13 15.38 -18.03 -6.05
N CYS A 14 15.12 -18.33 -4.78
CA CYS A 14 13.79 -18.63 -4.26
C CYS A 14 13.62 -17.95 -2.91
N HIS A 15 12.52 -17.19 -2.74
CA HIS A 15 12.26 -16.44 -1.52
C HIS A 15 10.77 -16.48 -1.14
N VAL A 16 10.49 -16.76 0.13
CA VAL A 16 9.11 -16.77 0.66
C VAL A 16 8.61 -15.33 0.80
N MET A 17 7.48 -15.01 0.20
CA MET A 17 6.91 -13.68 0.34
C MET A 17 6.34 -13.47 1.75
N THR A 18 6.52 -12.28 2.31
CA THR A 18 5.97 -11.90 3.61
C THR A 18 4.84 -10.91 3.45
N ASN A 19 3.82 -11.02 4.28
CA ASN A 19 2.74 -10.06 4.35
C ASN A 19 3.28 -8.70 4.83
N ARG A 20 3.04 -7.64 4.04
CA ARG A 20 3.56 -6.30 4.34
C ARG A 20 3.03 -5.67 5.63
N LYS A 21 1.84 -6.08 6.10
CA LYS A 21 1.23 -5.54 7.33
C LYS A 21 1.65 -6.33 8.58
N THR A 22 1.64 -7.66 8.49
CA THR A 22 1.88 -8.54 9.63
C THR A 22 3.32 -9.02 9.73
N HIS A 23 4.13 -8.84 8.67
CA HIS A 23 5.49 -9.36 8.54
C HIS A 23 5.60 -10.89 8.63
N LEU A 24 4.48 -11.60 8.56
CA LEU A 24 4.42 -13.07 8.59
C LEU A 24 4.63 -13.66 7.20
N PRO A 25 5.24 -14.85 7.09
CA PRO A 25 5.39 -15.56 5.83
C PRO A 25 4.03 -15.92 5.24
N MET A 26 3.92 -15.83 3.92
CA MET A 26 2.76 -16.20 3.13
C MET A 26 3.05 -17.47 2.34
N PRO A 27 2.01 -18.24 1.93
CA PRO A 27 2.15 -19.38 1.02
C PRO A 27 2.37 -18.91 -0.43
N LEU A 28 3.23 -17.91 -0.63
CA LEU A 28 3.60 -17.37 -1.93
C LEU A 28 5.13 -17.36 -2.01
N PHE A 29 5.66 -17.84 -3.12
CA PHE A 29 7.09 -17.95 -3.35
C PHE A 29 7.48 -17.12 -4.57
N LEU A 30 8.52 -16.31 -4.42
CA LEU A 30 9.14 -15.61 -5.52
C LEU A 30 10.32 -16.44 -6.01
N VAL A 31 10.22 -16.94 -7.24
CA VAL A 31 11.27 -17.74 -7.88
C VAL A 31 11.86 -16.96 -9.05
N SER A 32 13.18 -16.83 -9.08
CA SER A 32 13.92 -16.26 -10.21
C SER A 32 14.56 -17.41 -10.99
N LEU A 33 14.26 -17.46 -12.29
CA LEU A 33 14.75 -18.48 -13.21
C LEU A 33 15.62 -17.82 -14.28
N PRO A 34 16.74 -18.44 -14.69
CA PRO A 34 17.45 -18.03 -15.90
C PRO A 34 16.59 -18.31 -17.14
N SER A 35 16.80 -17.54 -18.20
CA SER A 35 16.07 -17.68 -19.46
C SER A 35 16.58 -18.88 -20.26
N ASN A 36 16.16 -20.07 -19.86
CA ASN A 36 16.44 -21.34 -20.54
C ASN A 36 15.13 -21.90 -21.11
N GLU A 37 15.22 -22.73 -22.15
CA GLU A 37 14.05 -23.38 -22.75
C GLU A 37 13.35 -24.32 -21.76
N ASP A 38 14.12 -25.08 -20.98
CA ASP A 38 13.60 -25.98 -19.95
C ASP A 38 12.76 -25.26 -18.89
N ASN A 39 13.18 -24.03 -18.54
CA ASN A 39 12.49 -23.22 -17.54
C ASN A 39 11.17 -22.62 -18.04
N ARG A 40 10.90 -22.61 -19.35
CA ARG A 40 9.61 -22.15 -19.88
C ARG A 40 8.46 -23.10 -19.50
N ASN A 41 8.77 -24.37 -19.26
CA ASN A 41 7.77 -25.36 -18.90
C ASN A 41 7.24 -25.20 -17.46
N ILE A 42 7.81 -24.29 -16.66
CA ILE A 42 7.35 -24.03 -15.29
C ILE A 42 5.87 -23.60 -15.23
N TYR A 43 5.37 -22.91 -16.26
CA TYR A 43 3.98 -22.45 -16.31
C TYR A 43 2.97 -23.60 -16.48
N ASN A 44 3.43 -24.79 -16.91
CA ASN A 44 2.59 -25.97 -17.07
C ASN A 44 2.53 -26.83 -15.80
N ILE A 45 3.26 -26.48 -14.75
CA ILE A 45 3.28 -27.24 -13.50
C ILE A 45 2.06 -26.87 -12.67
N SER A 46 1.21 -27.87 -12.38
CA SER A 46 0.04 -27.73 -11.52
C SER A 46 0.27 -28.19 -10.08
N ASP A 47 1.25 -29.08 -9.88
CA ASP A 47 1.44 -29.77 -8.61
C ASP A 47 2.93 -29.87 -8.28
N VAL A 48 3.31 -29.42 -7.08
CA VAL A 48 4.66 -29.55 -6.53
C VAL A 48 4.53 -30.11 -5.13
N CYS A 49 5.20 -31.23 -4.85
CA CYS A 49 5.17 -31.90 -3.54
C CYS A 49 3.75 -32.17 -3.01
N SER A 50 2.86 -32.63 -3.90
CA SER A 50 1.45 -32.89 -3.58
C SER A 50 0.65 -31.63 -3.16
N VAL A 51 1.21 -30.44 -3.38
CA VAL A 51 0.52 -29.17 -3.23
C VAL A 51 0.17 -28.65 -4.61
N LYS A 52 -1.11 -28.31 -4.81
CA LYS A 52 -1.55 -27.60 -6.00
C LYS A 52 -0.96 -26.20 -6.00
N VAL A 53 -0.19 -25.87 -7.03
CA VAL A 53 0.45 -24.58 -7.20
C VAL A 53 0.01 -23.95 -8.52
N THR A 54 -0.13 -22.63 -8.51
CA THR A 54 -0.37 -21.83 -9.71
C THR A 54 0.82 -20.93 -9.93
N VAL A 55 1.51 -21.12 -11.06
CA VAL A 55 2.69 -20.32 -11.40
C VAL A 55 2.24 -19.13 -12.24
N GLU A 56 2.50 -17.92 -11.73
CA GLU A 56 2.18 -16.67 -12.42
C GLU A 56 3.45 -15.86 -12.70
N ILE A 57 3.40 -15.08 -13.77
CA ILE A 57 4.46 -14.13 -14.09
C ILE A 57 4.38 -12.96 -13.09
N LEU A 58 5.54 -12.59 -12.53
CA LEU A 58 5.62 -11.37 -11.73
C LEU A 58 5.37 -10.14 -12.60
N ASN A 59 4.15 -9.63 -12.55
CA ASN A 59 3.75 -8.46 -13.30
C ASN A 59 4.48 -7.21 -12.79
N LYS A 60 5.15 -6.50 -13.70
CA LYS A 60 5.64 -5.16 -13.43
C LYS A 60 4.45 -4.24 -13.19
N LYS A 61 4.58 -3.29 -12.27
CA LYS A 61 3.53 -2.28 -12.06
C LYS A 61 3.26 -1.56 -13.40
N PRO A 62 2.02 -1.56 -13.91
CA PRO A 62 1.72 -0.87 -15.15
C PRO A 62 1.80 0.64 -14.92
N GLY A 63 2.63 1.32 -15.71
CA GLY A 63 2.67 2.77 -15.82
C GLY A 63 3.77 3.49 -15.03
N PRO A 64 3.98 4.79 -15.34
CA PRO A 64 4.96 5.61 -14.65
C PRO A 64 4.58 5.78 -13.17
N ALA A 65 5.58 5.75 -12.30
CA ALA A 65 5.36 6.02 -10.88
C ALA A 65 4.77 7.42 -10.70
N GLN A 66 3.68 7.50 -9.95
CA GLN A 66 3.10 8.78 -9.54
C GLN A 66 4.00 9.45 -8.51
N CYS A 67 4.22 10.76 -8.67
CA CYS A 67 4.96 11.56 -7.72
C CYS A 67 4.13 11.78 -6.43
N TYR A 68 4.61 11.28 -5.29
CA TYR A 68 3.94 11.41 -4.00
C TYR A 68 3.88 12.86 -3.48
N ARG A 69 4.71 13.77 -4.02
CA ARG A 69 4.68 15.20 -3.67
C ARG A 69 3.55 15.92 -4.41
N CYS A 70 3.52 15.89 -5.74
CA CYS A 70 2.62 16.72 -6.54
C CYS A 70 1.49 15.96 -7.25
N GLN A 71 1.45 14.63 -7.14
CA GLN A 71 0.50 13.71 -7.79
C GLN A 71 0.59 13.62 -9.33
N GLY A 72 1.60 14.25 -9.95
CA GLY A 72 1.87 14.11 -11.39
C GLY A 72 2.69 12.86 -11.74
N PHE A 73 2.81 12.57 -13.03
CA PHE A 73 3.55 11.42 -13.57
C PHE A 73 4.91 11.82 -14.16
N PHE A 74 5.72 10.82 -14.53
CA PHE A 74 6.98 10.96 -15.29
C PHE A 74 8.12 11.72 -14.59
N HIS A 75 8.15 11.76 -13.25
CA HIS A 75 9.27 12.33 -12.51
C HIS A 75 9.41 11.74 -11.10
N ASN A 76 10.61 11.86 -10.52
CA ASN A 76 10.88 11.37 -9.17
C ASN A 76 10.37 12.35 -8.11
N SER A 77 9.72 11.81 -7.07
CA SER A 77 9.26 12.59 -5.91
C SER A 77 10.39 13.32 -5.19
N ARG A 78 11.60 12.74 -5.15
CA ARG A 78 12.78 13.32 -4.47
C ARG A 78 13.24 14.64 -5.10
N TYR A 79 13.18 14.74 -6.42
CA TYR A 79 13.63 15.93 -7.18
C TYR A 79 12.46 16.82 -7.64
N CYS A 80 11.24 16.55 -7.17
CA CYS A 80 10.07 17.31 -7.58
C CYS A 80 10.08 18.70 -6.91
N THR A 81 10.10 19.77 -7.71
CA THR A 81 10.00 21.17 -7.24
C THR A 81 8.58 21.73 -7.25
N ARG A 82 7.61 20.96 -7.76
CA ARG A 82 6.21 21.39 -7.88
C ARG A 82 5.51 21.49 -6.52
N ASN A 83 4.45 22.30 -6.46
CA ASN A 83 3.63 22.45 -5.25
C ASN A 83 3.05 21.11 -4.79
N PRO A 84 3.07 20.83 -3.48
CA PRO A 84 2.55 19.57 -2.97
C PRO A 84 1.03 19.49 -3.15
N ARG A 85 0.54 18.31 -3.51
CA ARG A 85 -0.89 18.01 -3.58
C ARG A 85 -1.21 16.74 -2.81
N CYS A 86 -2.33 16.77 -2.10
CA CYS A 86 -2.79 15.66 -1.30
C CYS A 86 -3.44 14.57 -2.16
N LEU A 87 -3.02 13.31 -1.99
CA LEU A 87 -3.59 12.17 -2.73
C LEU A 87 -5.08 11.93 -2.40
N LYS A 88 -5.54 12.24 -1.18
CA LYS A 88 -6.94 11.97 -0.79
C LYS A 88 -7.91 13.11 -1.09
N CYS A 89 -7.46 14.37 -1.12
CA CYS A 89 -8.36 15.52 -1.25
C CYS A 89 -7.93 16.56 -2.29
N GLY A 90 -6.80 16.38 -2.98
CA GLY A 90 -6.34 17.27 -4.05
C GLY A 90 -5.86 18.67 -3.62
N LYS A 91 -5.96 19.02 -2.33
CA LYS A 91 -5.59 20.34 -1.77
C LYS A 91 -4.06 20.53 -1.68
N PRO A 92 -3.58 21.79 -1.58
CA PRO A 92 -2.15 22.13 -1.61
C PRO A 92 -1.43 21.82 -0.27
N HIS A 93 -1.35 20.56 0.09
CA HIS A 93 -0.60 20.05 1.24
C HIS A 93 -0.19 18.60 1.01
N LEU A 94 0.74 18.07 1.81
CA LEU A 94 1.13 16.66 1.70
C LEU A 94 0.05 15.76 2.31
N THR A 95 -0.05 14.53 1.80
CA THR A 95 -0.99 13.51 2.32
C THR A 95 -0.74 13.21 3.82
N ARG A 96 0.51 13.30 4.29
CA ARG A 96 0.84 13.14 5.72
C ARG A 96 0.25 14.24 6.60
N ASP A 97 0.02 15.43 6.06
CA ASP A 97 -0.51 16.58 6.81
C ASP A 97 -2.04 16.52 6.97
N LEU A 98 -2.71 15.58 6.29
CA LEU A 98 -4.16 15.38 6.43
C LEU A 98 -4.62 15.12 7.86
N ARG A 99 -3.86 14.36 8.66
CA ARG A 99 -4.25 14.09 10.07
C ARG A 99 -4.39 15.40 10.85
N ARG A 100 -3.50 16.36 10.60
CA ARG A 100 -3.52 17.69 11.23
C ARG A 100 -4.70 18.52 10.75
N LEU A 101 -5.07 18.44 9.47
CA LEU A 101 -6.25 19.11 8.93
C LEU A 101 -7.56 18.53 9.47
N TYR A 102 -7.69 17.20 9.54
CA TYR A 102 -8.89 16.56 10.07
C TYR A 102 -9.05 16.78 11.59
N GLN A 103 -7.95 16.79 12.36
CA GLN A 103 -7.99 17.22 13.76
C GLN A 103 -8.40 18.68 13.89
N LYS A 104 -7.81 19.61 13.12
CA LYS A 104 -8.22 21.02 13.16
C LYS A 104 -9.70 21.23 12.84
N ILE A 105 -10.25 20.50 11.87
CA ILE A 105 -11.67 20.55 11.52
C ILE A 105 -12.53 20.00 12.68
N ARG A 106 -12.20 18.85 13.28
CA ARG A 106 -12.95 18.33 14.44
C ARG A 106 -12.98 19.31 15.61
N HIS A 107 -11.84 19.88 15.98
CA HIS A 107 -11.74 20.82 17.11
C HIS A 107 -12.45 22.17 16.83
N ALA A 108 -12.48 22.61 15.57
CA ALA A 108 -13.21 23.82 15.19
C ALA A 108 -14.74 23.61 15.19
N VAL A 109 -15.21 22.39 14.89
CA VAL A 109 -16.65 22.05 14.94
C VAL A 109 -17.14 21.96 16.38
N THR A 110 -16.35 21.43 17.33
CA THR A 110 -16.71 21.42 18.75
C THR A 110 -16.66 22.80 19.42
N ALA A 111 -15.82 23.72 18.95
CA ALA A 111 -15.74 25.08 19.51
C ALA A 111 -16.97 25.97 19.18
N LYS A 112 -17.75 25.64 18.15
CA LYS A 112 -18.97 26.40 17.77
C LYS A 112 -20.26 25.91 18.44
N ALA A 113 -20.22 24.83 19.21
CA ALA A 113 -21.41 24.24 19.81
C ALA A 113 -21.72 24.75 21.24
N ASN A 114 -20.92 25.67 21.80
CA ASN A 114 -21.04 26.05 23.22
C ASN A 114 -21.29 27.54 23.50
N THR A 115 -21.85 28.25 22.52
CA THR A 115 -22.43 29.59 22.74
C THR A 115 -23.90 29.50 22.37
N LEU A 116 -24.74 29.18 23.35
CA LEU A 116 -26.12 29.67 23.54
C LEU A 116 -26.79 28.84 24.66
N GLN A 117 -26.85 29.40 25.87
CA GLN A 117 -27.93 29.29 26.88
C GLN A 117 -27.44 30.10 28.10
N ILE A 118 -27.49 31.43 28.07
CA ILE A 118 -28.63 32.28 28.47
C ILE A 118 -29.16 31.93 29.88
N SER A 119 -28.71 32.78 30.81
CA SER A 119 -29.27 33.17 32.10
C SER A 119 -30.77 32.93 32.31
N TRP A 120 -31.14 32.32 33.43
CA TRP A 120 -32.32 32.71 34.20
C TRP A 120 -31.93 32.87 35.66
N ALA A 121 -32.01 34.12 36.11
CA ALA A 121 -31.75 34.56 37.46
C ALA A 121 -32.85 34.09 38.43
N ALA A 122 -32.42 33.95 39.68
CA ALA A 122 -33.17 33.75 40.91
C ALA A 122 -34.65 34.18 40.94
N ARG A 123 -35.49 33.36 41.59
CA ARG A 123 -36.24 33.80 42.78
C ARG A 123 -36.86 32.62 43.57
N THR A 124 -36.38 32.50 44.80
CA THR A 124 -37.08 31.89 45.96
C THR A 124 -38.31 32.73 46.34
N ILE A 125 -39.18 32.17 47.22
CA ILE A 125 -40.33 32.75 47.98
C ILE A 125 -41.67 32.30 47.34
N LEU A 126 -42.60 31.55 47.96
CA LEU A 126 -42.86 31.06 49.32
C LEU A 126 -43.03 29.54 49.33
#